data_AF-A0A6G6ITN0-F1
#
_entry.id   AF-A0A6G6ITN0-F1
#
_cell.length_a   1.000
_cell.length_b   1.000
_cell.length_c   1.000
_cell.angle_alpha   90.00
_cell.angle_beta   90.00
_cell.angle_gamma   90.00
#
_symmetry.space_group_name_H-M   'P 1'
#
loop_
_entity.id
_entity.type
_entity.pdbx_description
1 polymer ?
#
loop_
_entity_poly.entity_id
_entity_poly.type
_entity_poly.pdbx_seq_one_letter_code
_entity_poly.pdbx_strand_id
1 'polypeptide(L)' 'MRPSHLKPGTWLVIREDFGTGEYRARFEGRTPAQGKGRPAVNHLFNPEWVGLSGADDCGAATISDYELARRGRLLGGRP' A
#
# COMPACT_ATOMS: atom_id res chain seq x y z
N MET A 1 -7.63 -7.19 4.44
CA MET A 1 -6.84 -8.14 3.60
C MET A 1 -5.60 -8.61 4.36
N ARG A 2 -4.87 -9.67 3.93
CA ARG A 2 -3.59 -10.08 4.53
C ARG A 2 -2.41 -9.63 3.63
N PRO A 3 -1.65 -8.57 4.00
CA PRO A 3 -0.55 -8.06 3.18
C PRO A 3 0.52 -9.11 2.86
N SER A 4 0.76 -10.05 3.77
CA SER A 4 1.72 -11.15 3.57
C SER A 4 1.39 -12.10 2.42
N HIS A 5 0.16 -12.09 1.90
CA HIS A 5 -0.27 -12.94 0.78
C HIS A 5 -0.34 -12.17 -0.55
N LEU A 6 0.01 -10.88 -0.56
CA LEU A 6 0.03 -10.09 -1.78
C LEU A 6 1.22 -10.48 -2.66
N LYS A 7 0.97 -10.48 -3.96
CA LYS A 7 2.01 -10.66 -4.98
C LYS A 7 2.40 -9.28 -5.52
N PRO A 8 3.71 -9.03 -5.75
CA PRO A 8 4.14 -7.86 -6.52
C PRO A 8 3.35 -7.72 -7.82
N GLY A 9 2.99 -6.48 -8.17
CA GLY A 9 2.14 -6.15 -9.31
C GLY A 9 0.64 -6.16 -9.03
N THR A 10 0.18 -6.63 -7.86
CA THR A 10 -1.25 -6.60 -7.52
C THR A 10 -1.75 -5.16 -7.39
N TRP A 11 -2.84 -4.86 -8.10
CA TRP A 11 -3.52 -3.57 -7.97
C TRP A 11 -4.45 -3.54 -6.76
N LEU A 12 -4.35 -2.47 -6.00
CA LEU A 12 -5.09 -2.20 -4.78
C LEU A 12 -5.84 -0.89 -4.91
N VAL A 13 -6.89 -0.79 -4.11
CA VAL A 13 -7.52 0.48 -3.73
C VAL A 13 -7.19 0.76 -2.28
N ILE A 14 -6.66 1.95 -2.01
CA ILE A 14 -6.35 2.46 -0.67
C ILE A 14 -7.37 3.56 -0.36
N ARG A 15 -8.19 3.37 0.66
CA ARG A 15 -9.07 4.44 1.17
C ARG A 15 -8.26 5.47 1.95
N GLU A 16 -8.62 6.74 1.80
CA GLU A 16 -8.12 7.81 2.66
C GLU A 16 -8.45 7.58 4.13
N ASP A 17 -7.60 8.09 5.01
CA ASP A 17 -7.85 8.03 6.46
C ASP A 17 -9.00 8.96 6.87
N PHE A 18 -9.13 10.08 6.18
CA PHE A 18 -10.15 11.10 6.40
C PHE A 18 -10.80 11.43 5.06
N GLY A 19 -12.13 11.26 4.97
CA GLY A 19 -12.89 11.54 3.76
C GLY A 19 -13.37 10.28 3.03
N THR A 20 -13.79 10.46 1.78
CA THR A 20 -14.32 9.41 0.91
C THR A 20 -13.41 9.09 -0.29
N GLY A 21 -12.19 9.65 -0.31
CA GLY A 21 -11.23 9.41 -1.38
C GLY A 21 -10.71 7.98 -1.41
N GLU A 22 -10.49 7.49 -2.63
CA GLU A 22 -9.89 6.20 -2.92
C GLU A 22 -8.75 6.39 -3.92
N TYR A 23 -7.56 5.88 -3.58
CA TYR A 23 -6.40 5.88 -4.48
C TYR A 23 -6.16 4.49 -5.02
N ARG A 24 -5.77 4.41 -6.29
CA ARG A 24 -5.26 3.16 -6.86
C ARG A 24 -3.76 3.09 -6.62
N ALA A 25 -3.28 1.94 -6.17
CA ALA A 25 -1.86 1.72 -6.01
C ALA A 25 -1.50 0.30 -6.40
N ARG A 26 -0.34 0.14 -7.04
CA ARG A 26 0.24 -1.17 -7.32
C ARG A 26 1.12 -1.57 -6.14
N PHE A 27 0.94 -2.79 -5.65
CA PHE A 27 1.80 -3.35 -4.62
C PHE A 27 3.11 -3.83 -5.24
N GLU A 28 4.24 -3.29 -4.81
CA GLU A 28 5.57 -3.67 -5.31
C GLU A 28 6.22 -4.77 -4.47
N GLY A 29 5.90 -4.81 -3.17
CA GLY A 29 6.48 -5.81 -2.28
C GLY A 29 6.31 -5.45 -0.82
N ARG A 30 6.82 -6.33 0.05
CA ARG A 30 6.75 -6.16 1.50
C ARG A 30 8.10 -6.46 2.12
N THR A 31 8.58 -5.54 2.95
CA THR A 31 9.68 -5.78 3.87
C THR A 31 9.11 -6.34 5.17
N PRO A 32 9.45 -7.58 5.57
CA PRO A 32 8.96 -8.16 6.81
C PRO A 32 9.54 -7.43 8.04
N ALA A 33 8.85 -7.54 9.17
CA ALA A 33 9.30 -6.97 10.43
C ALA A 33 10.67 -7.54 10.85
N GLN A 34 11.57 -6.69 11.36
CA GLN A 34 12.93 -7.06 11.77
C GLN A 34 13.13 -6.91 13.28
N GLY A 35 12.24 -7.50 14.07
CA GLY A 35 12.30 -7.45 15.53
C GLY A 35 11.66 -6.18 16.13
N LYS A 36 11.94 -5.93 17.41
CA LYS A 36 11.28 -4.89 18.21
C LYS A 36 11.53 -3.50 17.61
N GLY A 37 10.46 -2.76 17.34
CA GLY A 37 10.53 -1.39 16.81
C GLY A 37 10.67 -1.27 15.29
N ARG A 38 10.77 -2.39 14.56
CA ARG A 38 10.84 -2.40 13.08
C ARG A 38 9.65 -3.18 12.51
N PRO A 39 8.46 -2.55 12.43
CA PRO A 39 7.26 -3.21 11.90
C PRO A 39 7.43 -3.54 10.41
N ALA A 40 6.57 -4.45 9.92
CA ALA A 40 6.52 -4.75 8.51
C ALA A 40 5.98 -3.57 7.71
N VAL A 41 6.56 -3.36 6.53
CA VAL A 41 6.27 -2.23 5.65
C VAL A 41 5.98 -2.75 4.24
N ASN A 42 4.93 -2.23 3.63
CA ASN A 42 4.52 -2.53 2.27
C ASN A 42 4.89 -1.36 1.36
N HIS A 43 5.44 -1.69 0.20
CA HIS A 43 5.84 -0.73 -0.83
C HIS A 43 4.74 -0.66 -1.87
N LEU A 44 4.25 0.55 -2.10
CA LEU A 44 3.20 0.86 -3.05
C LEU A 44 3.72 1.82 -4.10
N PHE A 45 3.18 1.74 -5.30
CA PHE A 45 3.46 2.65 -6.40
C PHE A 45 2.16 3.20 -6.99
N ASN A 46 2.12 4.51 -7.20
CA ASN A 46 1.09 5.17 -7.99
C ASN A 46 1.71 6.36 -8.74
N PRO A 47 1.66 6.40 -10.09
CA PRO A 47 2.21 7.53 -10.84
C PRO A 47 1.52 8.87 -10.53
N GLU A 48 0.26 8.84 -10.07
CA GLU A 48 -0.47 10.05 -9.66
C GLU A 48 0.08 10.66 -8.37
N TRP A 49 0.94 9.95 -7.63
CA TRP A 49 1.58 10.45 -6.42
C TRP A 49 2.90 11.18 -6.66
N VAL A 50 3.42 11.19 -7.89
CA VAL A 50 4.65 11.92 -8.23
C VAL A 50 4.48 13.41 -7.90
N GLY A 51 5.38 13.94 -7.07
CA GLY A 51 5.33 15.33 -6.63
C GLY A 51 4.34 15.62 -5.49
N LEU A 52 3.65 14.59 -4.96
CA LEU A 52 2.83 14.72 -3.75
C LEU A 52 3.65 14.45 -2.49
N SER A 53 3.28 15.11 -1.40
CA SER A 53 3.88 14.86 -0.09
C SER A 53 3.62 13.43 0.38
N GLY A 54 4.69 12.71 0.73
CA GLY A 54 4.64 11.35 1.28
C GLY A 54 4.98 10.23 0.29
N ALA A 55 5.01 10.51 -1.01
CA ALA A 55 5.61 9.63 -2.01
C ALA A 55 7.00 10.17 -2.42
N ASP A 56 7.86 9.30 -2.93
CA ASP A 56 9.12 9.72 -3.56
C ASP A 56 8.88 10.31 -4.96
N ASP A 57 9.97 10.77 -5.60
CA ASP A 57 9.94 11.36 -6.94
C ASP A 57 9.49 10.38 -8.03
N CYS A 58 9.41 9.10 -7.71
CA CYS A 58 8.89 8.05 -8.60
C CYS A 58 7.43 7.68 -8.27
N GLY A 59 6.78 8.32 -7.30
CA GLY A 59 5.42 7.97 -6.89
C GLY A 59 5.35 6.70 -6.05
N ALA A 60 6.47 6.26 -5.46
CA ALA A 60 6.49 5.17 -4.51
C ALA A 60 6.26 5.67 -3.08
N ALA A 61 5.47 4.93 -2.32
CA ALA A 61 5.17 5.23 -0.92
C ALA A 61 5.13 3.95 -0.08
N THR A 62 5.28 4.11 1.23
CA THR A 62 5.23 2.99 2.17
C THR A 62 4.00 3.03 3.05
N ILE A 63 3.43 1.86 3.33
CA ILE A 63 2.30 1.71 4.26
C ILE A 63 2.51 0.51 5.19
N SER A 64 2.11 0.63 6.45
CA SER A 64 2.24 -0.48 7.40
C SER A 64 1.27 -1.62 7.08
N ASP A 65 1.56 -2.83 7.58
CA ASP A 65 0.63 -3.97 7.46
C ASP A 65 -0.75 -3.64 8.05
N TYR A 66 -0.78 -2.94 9.19
CA TYR A 66 -2.02 -2.56 9.87
C TYR A 66 -2.88 -1.64 8.97
N GLU A 67 -2.28 -0.59 8.43
CA GLU A 67 -3.02 0.36 7.61
C GLU A 67 -3.44 -0.23 6.28
N LEU A 68 -2.59 -1.06 5.65
CA LEU A 68 -2.96 -1.75 4.43
C LEU A 68 -4.08 -2.77 4.66
N ALA A 69 -4.07 -3.49 5.79
CA ALA A 69 -5.14 -4.41 6.14
C ALA A 69 -6.48 -3.71 6.40
N ARG A 70 -6.42 -2.51 7.00
CA ARG A 70 -7.58 -1.68 7.37
C ARG A 70 -8.17 -0.91 6.19
N ARG A 71 -7.35 -0.33 5.32
CA ARG A 71 -7.77 0.59 4.25
C ARG A 71 -7.68 -0.01 2.85
N GLY A 72 -6.88 -1.05 2.68
CA GLY A 72 -6.61 -1.69 1.39
C GLY A 72 -7.70 -2.68 0.97
N ARG A 73 -8.04 -2.64 -0.32
CA ARG A 73 -8.91 -3.61 -1.00
C ARG A 73 -8.26 -4.03 -2.32
N LEU A 74 -8.43 -5.29 -2.72
CA LEU A 74 -7.97 -5.77 -4.02
C LEU A 74 -8.81 -5.13 -5.15
N LEU A 75 -8.14 -4.53 -6.14
CA LEU A 75 -8.79 -4.06 -7.36
C LEU A 75 -8.88 -5.24 -8.34
N GLY A 76 -9.99 -5.99 -8.31
CA GLY A 76 -10.28 -7.03 -9.31
C GLY A 76 -10.09 -8.49 -8.90
N GLY A 77 -10.17 -8.85 -7.62
CA GLY A 77 -10.35 -10.24 -7.21
C GLY A 77 -11.83 -10.58 -7.07
N ARG A 78 -12.43 -11.34 -8.00
CA ARG A 78 -13.57 -12.18 -7.63
C ARG A 78 -13.06 -13.20 -6.59
N PRO A 79 -13.84 -13.53 -5.54
CA PRO A 79 -13.54 -14.69 -4.71
C PRO A 79 -13.44 -15.97 -5.55
#